data_AF-A0A350QTG6-F1
#
_entry.id   AF-A0A350QTG6-F1
#
_cell.length_a   1.000
_cell.length_b   1.000
_cell.length_c   1.000
_cell.angle_alpha   90.00
_cell.angle_beta   90.00
_cell.angle_gamma   90.00
#
_symmetry.space_group_name_H-M   'P 1'
#
loop_
_entity.id
_entity.type
_entity.pdbx_description
1 polymer ?
#
loop_
_entity_poly.entity_id
_entity_poly.type
_entity_poly.pdbx_seq_one_letter_code
_entity_poly.pdbx_strand_id
1 'polypeptide(L)'
;AGLVLAGISGGCAPFATFPPDSDTGLRIYPWMAPAPEVMATSLRQVHARVSPDTPLIYNLPAGMTATTWKYVENKLEPDARVMVEGDRVFLDLQRFGVRNTKAFADISVWKDGVGFLVTVTLERDNVMPFKVTNLQRFYISMSEPSPNHPVSNDDQTVSGDSAGGAK
;
A
#
# COMPACT_ATOMS: atom_id res chain seq x y z
N ALA A 1 22.01 -0.18 -52.92
CA ALA A 1 22.33 -0.44 -51.51
C ALA A 1 21.06 -0.21 -50.71
N GLY A 2 20.43 -1.28 -50.21
CA GLY A 2 19.16 -1.19 -49.48
C GLY A 2 19.42 -0.88 -48.00
N LEU A 3 18.89 0.24 -47.53
CA LEU A 3 18.93 0.63 -46.12
C LEU A 3 17.77 -0.07 -45.40
N VAL A 4 18.05 -1.14 -44.65
CA VAL A 4 17.08 -1.77 -43.77
C VAL A 4 17.07 -0.99 -42.44
N LEU A 5 16.05 -0.15 -42.24
CA LEU A 5 15.75 0.39 -40.90
C LEU A 5 15.21 -0.76 -40.04
N ALA A 6 16.08 -1.36 -39.23
CA ALA A 6 15.64 -2.21 -38.12
C ALA A 6 15.04 -1.30 -37.04
N GLY A 7 13.72 -1.11 -37.10
CA GLY A 7 12.97 -0.45 -36.04
C GLY A 7 13.01 -1.32 -34.78
N ILE A 8 13.86 -0.96 -33.82
CA ILE A 8 13.82 -1.54 -32.49
C ILE A 8 12.57 -0.97 -31.82
N SER A 9 11.44 -1.67 -31.96
CA SER A 9 10.22 -1.39 -31.20
C SER A 9 10.45 -1.78 -29.74
N GLY A 10 11.29 -1.02 -29.04
CA GLY A 10 11.51 -1.10 -27.61
C GLY A 10 10.28 -0.55 -26.90
N GLY A 11 9.21 -1.33 -26.85
CA GLY A 11 8.06 -1.02 -26.01
C GLY A 11 8.51 -1.02 -24.56
N CYS A 12 8.42 0.13 -23.89
CA CYS A 12 8.50 0.18 -22.43
C CYS A 12 7.41 -0.76 -21.88
N ALA A 13 7.80 -1.87 -21.24
CA ALA A 13 6.82 -2.70 -20.55
C ALA A 13 6.06 -1.81 -19.53
N PRO A 14 4.73 -1.89 -19.43
CA PRO A 14 3.99 -1.12 -18.43
C PRO A 14 4.20 -1.71 -17.03
N PHE A 15 3.88 -0.92 -16.00
CA PHE A 15 3.73 -1.47 -14.65
C PHE A 15 2.41 -2.23 -14.55
N ALA A 16 2.43 -3.39 -13.88
CA ALA A 16 1.19 -4.00 -13.39
C ALA A 16 0.83 -3.31 -12.07
N THR A 17 -0.35 -2.69 -11.99
CA THR A 17 -0.69 -1.80 -10.87
C THR A 17 -1.92 -2.27 -10.11
N PHE A 18 -1.97 -1.89 -8.84
CA PHE A 18 -3.18 -1.99 -8.03
C PHE A 18 -3.47 -0.64 -7.35
N PRO A 19 -4.68 -0.10 -7.50
CA PRO A 19 -5.72 -0.52 -8.44
C PRO A 19 -5.22 -0.56 -9.91
N PRO A 20 -5.86 -1.35 -10.80
CA PRO A 20 -5.44 -1.46 -12.19
C PRO A 20 -5.67 -0.14 -12.94
N ASP A 21 -4.69 0.29 -13.75
CA ASP A 21 -4.82 1.47 -14.62
C ASP A 21 -5.86 1.31 -15.73
N SER A 22 -6.09 0.07 -16.15
CA SER A 22 -7.02 -0.26 -17.21
C SER A 22 -7.56 -1.68 -17.04
N ASP A 23 -8.76 -1.91 -17.57
CA ASP A 23 -9.43 -3.22 -17.50
C ASP A 23 -8.72 -4.32 -18.31
N THR A 24 -7.91 -3.90 -19.30
CA THR A 24 -7.19 -4.76 -20.25
C THR A 24 -5.69 -4.87 -19.96
N GLY A 25 -5.20 -4.19 -18.91
CA GLY A 25 -3.78 -4.15 -18.56
C GLY A 25 -3.27 -5.41 -17.85
N LEU A 26 -1.95 -5.44 -17.60
CA LEU A 26 -1.32 -6.47 -16.78
C LEU A 26 -1.91 -6.42 -15.37
N ARG A 27 -2.49 -7.54 -14.92
CA ARG A 27 -3.05 -7.67 -13.57
C ARG A 27 -1.97 -8.08 -12.59
N ILE A 28 -1.94 -7.40 -11.45
CA ILE A 28 -1.18 -7.81 -10.27
C ILE A 28 -2.15 -8.27 -9.19
N TYR A 29 -1.82 -9.38 -8.54
CA TYR A 29 -2.58 -9.88 -7.39
C TYR A 29 -1.90 -9.37 -6.11
N PRO A 30 -2.54 -8.50 -5.32
CA PRO A 30 -1.88 -7.83 -4.19
C PRO A 30 -1.31 -8.74 -3.10
N TRP A 31 -1.83 -9.96 -2.97
CA TRP A 31 -1.34 -10.96 -2.01
C TRP A 31 -0.15 -11.77 -2.55
N MET A 32 0.15 -11.74 -3.85
CA MET A 32 1.24 -12.51 -4.44
C MET A 32 2.56 -11.74 -4.39
N ALA A 33 3.66 -12.44 -4.15
CA ALA A 33 4.99 -11.84 -4.22
C ALA A 33 5.23 -11.22 -5.63
N PRO A 34 5.83 -10.02 -5.73
CA PRO A 34 6.42 -9.24 -4.64
C PRO A 34 5.48 -8.16 -4.06
N ALA A 35 4.19 -8.17 -4.35
CA ALA A 35 3.29 -7.07 -3.98
C ALA A 35 3.24 -6.75 -2.47
N PRO A 36 3.08 -7.73 -1.55
CA PRO A 36 3.10 -7.43 -0.11
C PRO A 36 4.40 -6.80 0.37
N GLU A 37 5.54 -7.19 -0.22
CA GLU A 37 6.85 -6.62 0.08
C GLU A 37 6.93 -5.16 -0.37
N VAL A 38 6.54 -4.87 -1.62
CA VAL A 38 6.54 -3.50 -2.14
C VAL A 38 5.69 -2.57 -1.27
N MET A 39 4.50 -3.01 -0.87
CA MET A 39 3.62 -2.22 0.00
C MET A 39 4.24 -1.97 1.37
N ALA A 40 4.66 -3.02 2.07
CA ALA A 40 5.23 -2.92 3.41
C ALA A 40 6.52 -2.11 3.43
N THR A 41 7.45 -2.37 2.50
CA THR A 41 8.69 -1.61 2.37
C THR A 41 8.42 -0.14 2.11
N SER A 42 7.47 0.19 1.23
CA SER A 42 7.15 1.59 0.92
C SER A 42 6.59 2.32 2.13
N LEU A 43 5.58 1.74 2.81
CA LEU A 43 4.98 2.31 4.02
C LEU A 43 6.02 2.56 5.11
N ARG A 44 6.85 1.54 5.41
CA ARG A 44 7.90 1.65 6.41
C ARG A 44 8.92 2.75 6.08
N GLN A 45 9.31 2.83 4.82
CA GLN A 45 10.35 3.74 4.35
C GLN A 45 9.87 5.19 4.21
N VAL A 46 8.58 5.40 3.93
CA VAL A 46 7.96 6.73 4.01
C VAL A 46 7.84 7.16 5.46
N HIS A 47 7.30 6.30 6.32
CA HIS A 47 7.14 6.59 7.75
C HIS A 47 8.47 7.02 8.40
N ALA A 48 9.52 6.23 8.24
CA ALA A 48 10.83 6.52 8.80
C ALA A 48 11.46 7.86 8.32
N ARG A 49 11.06 8.37 7.14
CA ARG A 49 11.59 9.62 6.58
C ARG A 49 10.70 10.83 6.81
N VAL A 50 9.40 10.62 7.01
CA VAL A 50 8.39 11.68 6.96
C VAL A 50 7.67 11.88 8.29
N SER A 51 7.48 10.81 9.06
CA SER A 51 6.81 10.84 10.36
C SER A 51 7.44 9.84 11.36
N PRO A 52 8.78 9.89 11.59
CA PRO A 52 9.46 8.89 12.41
C PRO A 52 9.07 8.94 13.89
N ASP A 53 8.60 10.09 14.37
CA ASP A 53 8.29 10.32 15.78
C ASP A 53 6.86 9.90 16.17
N THR A 54 6.10 9.32 15.24
CA THR A 54 4.73 8.82 15.48
C THR A 54 4.66 7.32 15.25
N PRO A 55 3.63 6.62 15.77
CA PRO A 55 3.38 5.23 15.39
C PRO A 55 3.17 5.08 13.87
N LEU A 56 3.52 3.91 13.31
CA LEU A 56 3.23 3.59 11.92
C LEU A 56 1.78 3.13 11.79
N ILE A 57 0.89 4.10 11.60
CA ILE A 57 -0.53 3.86 11.33
C ILE A 57 -0.73 3.83 9.82
N TYR A 58 -1.33 2.78 9.29
CA TYR A 58 -1.46 2.62 7.85
C TYR A 58 -2.84 2.16 7.38
N ASN A 59 -3.17 2.51 6.14
CA ASN A 59 -4.30 1.98 5.40
C ASN A 59 -3.80 1.46 4.03
N LEU A 60 -4.51 0.48 3.47
CA LEU A 60 -4.18 -0.09 2.16
C LEU A 60 -5.20 0.35 1.10
N PRO A 61 -4.89 0.20 -0.19
CA PRO A 61 -5.86 0.53 -1.24
C PRO A 61 -7.17 -0.23 -1.02
N ALA A 62 -8.28 0.48 -1.22
CA ALA A 62 -9.61 -0.08 -1.03
C ALA A 62 -9.84 -1.33 -1.91
N GLY A 63 -10.67 -2.26 -1.43
CA GLY A 63 -10.99 -3.49 -2.14
C GLY A 63 -9.95 -4.60 -2.03
N MET A 64 -8.91 -4.42 -1.19
CA MET A 64 -7.98 -5.51 -0.88
C MET A 64 -8.62 -6.61 -0.02
N THR A 65 -8.22 -7.85 -0.28
CA THR A 65 -8.68 -9.01 0.48
C THR A 65 -8.03 -9.06 1.86
N ALA A 66 -8.68 -9.72 2.83
CA ALA A 66 -8.10 -9.97 4.16
C ALA A 66 -6.75 -10.70 4.10
N THR A 67 -6.54 -11.58 3.12
CA THR A 67 -5.26 -12.24 2.87
C THR A 67 -4.15 -11.24 2.53
N THR A 68 -4.47 -10.24 1.71
CA THR A 68 -3.52 -9.19 1.34
C THR A 68 -3.11 -8.39 2.57
N TRP A 69 -4.09 -7.95 3.36
CA TRP A 69 -3.88 -7.24 4.62
C TRP A 69 -2.95 -8.00 5.56
N LYS A 70 -3.26 -9.28 5.83
CA LYS A 70 -2.44 -10.15 6.68
C LYS A 70 -0.99 -10.27 6.19
N TYR A 71 -0.77 -10.39 4.89
CA TYR A 71 0.59 -10.49 4.34
C TYR A 71 1.38 -9.20 4.41
N VAL A 72 0.73 -8.04 4.29
CA VAL A 72 1.37 -6.75 4.48
C VAL A 72 1.68 -6.53 5.96
N GLU A 73 0.73 -6.83 6.84
CA GLU A 73 0.87 -6.74 8.31
C GLU A 73 2.06 -7.58 8.80
N ASN A 74 2.13 -8.85 8.40
CA ASN A 74 3.25 -9.74 8.73
C ASN A 74 4.63 -9.23 8.29
N LYS A 75 4.68 -8.34 7.28
CA LYS A 75 5.92 -7.74 6.77
C LYS A 75 6.21 -6.37 7.35
N LEU A 76 5.21 -5.71 7.91
CA LEU A 76 5.36 -4.39 8.48
C LEU A 76 5.95 -4.44 9.88
N GLU A 77 6.12 -5.59 10.54
CA GLU A 77 6.63 -5.71 11.92
C GLU A 77 5.66 -5.10 12.97
N PRO A 78 5.77 -5.45 14.29
CA PRO A 78 4.65 -5.31 15.23
C PRO A 78 4.36 -3.88 15.75
N ASP A 79 5.19 -2.90 15.42
CA ASP A 79 4.96 -1.48 15.76
C ASP A 79 4.08 -0.74 14.75
N ALA A 80 3.69 -1.41 13.66
CA ALA A 80 2.69 -0.91 12.73
C ALA A 80 1.27 -1.38 13.15
N ARG A 81 0.27 -0.53 12.91
CA ARG A 81 -1.13 -0.92 13.06
C ARG A 81 -2.02 -0.33 11.97
N VAL A 82 -3.15 -0.98 11.76
CA VAL A 82 -4.18 -0.49 10.84
C VAL A 82 -4.78 0.84 11.32
N MET A 83 -5.15 1.68 10.37
CA MET A 83 -5.86 2.93 10.59
C MET A 83 -7.25 2.66 11.16
N VAL A 84 -7.66 3.46 12.14
CA VAL A 84 -9.01 3.50 12.69
C VAL A 84 -9.55 4.93 12.69
N GLU A 85 -10.86 5.07 12.88
CA GLU A 85 -11.52 6.38 12.93
C GLU A 85 -10.91 7.25 14.06
N GLY A 86 -10.63 8.52 13.75
CA GLY A 86 -10.03 9.47 14.69
C GLY A 86 -8.50 9.50 14.72
N ASP A 87 -7.81 8.63 13.97
CA ASP A 87 -6.37 8.72 13.78
C ASP A 87 -5.98 10.03 13.08
N ARG A 88 -4.99 10.75 13.64
CA ARG A 88 -4.58 12.09 13.17
C ARG A 88 -3.32 12.11 12.31
N VAL A 89 -2.49 11.08 12.44
CA VAL A 89 -1.25 10.92 11.65
C VAL A 89 -1.20 9.49 11.13
N PHE A 90 -1.27 9.33 9.82
CA PHE A 90 -1.31 8.02 9.19
C PHE A 90 -0.82 8.07 7.74
N LEU A 91 -0.46 6.90 7.22
CA LEU A 91 -0.06 6.68 5.83
C LEU A 91 -1.15 5.86 5.12
N ASP A 92 -1.76 6.41 4.10
CA ASP A 92 -2.72 5.70 3.27
C ASP A 92 -2.07 5.36 1.92
N LEU A 93 -1.81 4.07 1.70
CA LEU A 93 -1.30 3.59 0.41
C LEU A 93 -2.44 3.66 -0.61
N GLN A 94 -2.33 4.57 -1.57
CA GLN A 94 -3.36 4.78 -2.60
C GLN A 94 -3.22 3.78 -3.73
N ARG A 95 -1.96 3.50 -4.10
CA ARG A 95 -1.63 2.71 -5.28
C ARG A 95 -0.21 2.18 -5.20
N PHE A 96 0.03 1.03 -5.84
CA PHE A 96 1.38 0.58 -6.16
C PHE A 96 1.45 -0.04 -7.55
N GLY A 97 2.66 -0.19 -8.08
CA GLY A 97 2.89 -0.90 -9.33
C GLY A 97 4.22 -1.62 -9.35
N VAL A 98 4.29 -2.75 -10.07
CA VAL A 98 5.50 -3.55 -10.21
C VAL A 98 5.80 -3.81 -11.69
N ARG A 99 7.07 -3.69 -12.05
CA ARG A 99 7.62 -4.02 -13.37
C ARG A 99 9.02 -4.58 -13.23
N ASN A 100 9.17 -5.88 -13.40
CA ASN A 100 10.45 -6.60 -13.30
C ASN A 100 11.15 -6.30 -11.96
N THR A 101 12.26 -5.55 -12.01
CA THR A 101 13.09 -5.15 -10.88
C THR A 101 12.77 -3.75 -10.36
N LYS A 102 11.74 -3.09 -10.89
CA LYS A 102 11.28 -1.76 -10.45
C LYS A 102 9.87 -1.84 -9.88
N ALA A 103 9.61 -1.03 -8.88
CA ALA A 103 8.28 -0.82 -8.34
C ALA A 103 8.09 0.63 -7.93
N PHE A 104 6.84 1.03 -7.73
CA PHE A 104 6.51 2.30 -7.12
C PHE A 104 5.32 2.15 -6.17
N ALA A 105 5.17 3.11 -5.27
CA ALA A 105 4.01 3.25 -4.41
C ALA A 105 3.67 4.73 -4.23
N ASP A 106 2.39 5.06 -4.34
CA ASP A 106 1.83 6.38 -4.08
C ASP A 106 1.12 6.33 -2.73
N ILE A 107 1.61 7.12 -1.77
CA ILE A 107 1.18 7.11 -0.37
C ILE A 107 0.74 8.52 0.02
N SER A 108 -0.51 8.66 0.43
CA SER A 108 -1.01 9.85 1.09
C SER A 108 -0.46 9.86 2.52
N VAL A 109 0.26 10.91 2.89
CA VAL A 109 0.67 11.15 4.28
C VAL A 109 -0.27 12.19 4.85
N TRP A 110 -1.02 11.81 5.88
CA TRP A 110 -1.91 12.71 6.59
C TRP A 110 -1.30 13.09 7.93
N LYS A 111 -1.30 14.38 8.24
CA LYS A 111 -0.82 14.90 9.52
C LYS A 111 -1.68 16.07 9.97
N ASP A 112 -2.49 15.83 10.99
CA ASP A 112 -3.28 16.84 11.68
C ASP A 112 -4.13 17.71 10.73
N GLY A 113 -4.85 17.05 9.82
CA GLY A 113 -5.75 17.72 8.86
C GLY A 113 -5.06 18.23 7.59
N VAL A 114 -3.75 17.99 7.43
CA VAL A 114 -3.00 18.33 6.22
C VAL A 114 -2.51 17.05 5.54
N GLY A 115 -2.92 16.84 4.29
CA GLY A 115 -2.47 15.74 3.45
C GLY A 115 -1.46 16.19 2.38
N PHE A 116 -0.50 15.31 2.07
CA PHE A 116 0.32 15.43 0.87
C PHE A 116 0.66 14.05 0.32
N LEU A 117 0.99 13.98 -0.97
CA LEU A 117 1.31 12.73 -1.64
C LEU A 117 2.82 12.48 -1.60
N VAL A 118 3.19 11.22 -1.38
CA VAL A 118 4.56 10.72 -1.51
C VAL A 118 4.57 9.60 -2.54
N THR A 119 5.33 9.79 -3.62
CA THR A 119 5.66 8.68 -4.54
C THR A 119 7.02 8.11 -4.17
N VAL A 120 7.05 6.82 -3.89
CA VAL A 120 8.24 6.03 -3.61
C VAL A 120 8.60 5.26 -4.86
N THR A 121 9.87 5.29 -5.27
CA THR A 121 10.41 4.37 -6.28
C THR A 121 11.27 3.33 -5.57
N LEU A 122 11.08 2.07 -5.94
CA LEU A 122 11.84 0.94 -5.42
C LEU A 122 12.52 0.20 -6.56
N GLU A 123 13.74 -0.26 -6.30
CA GLU A 123 14.47 -1.13 -7.20
C GLU A 123 15.08 -2.31 -6.45
N ARG A 124 15.35 -3.40 -7.17
CA ARG A 124 16.08 -4.56 -6.64
C ARG A 124 16.99 -5.17 -7.69
N ASP A 125 18.01 -5.87 -7.21
CA ASP A 125 18.83 -6.75 -8.05
C ASP A 125 18.27 -8.16 -8.00
N ASN A 126 17.70 -8.65 -9.10
CA ASN A 126 17.17 -10.01 -9.26
C ASN A 126 16.17 -10.41 -8.15
N VAL A 127 16.56 -11.39 -7.30
CA VAL A 127 15.76 -11.97 -6.21
C VAL A 127 15.98 -11.26 -4.86
N MET A 128 16.77 -10.20 -4.82
CA MET A 128 16.99 -9.41 -3.60
C MET A 128 15.73 -8.63 -3.21
N PRO A 129 15.59 -8.24 -1.94
CA PRO A 129 14.49 -7.38 -1.53
C PRO A 129 14.51 -6.02 -2.25
N PHE A 130 13.32 -5.47 -2.51
CA PHE A 130 13.14 -4.10 -2.99
C PHE A 130 13.71 -3.10 -1.98
N LYS A 131 14.41 -2.10 -2.50
CA LYS A 131 14.95 -0.98 -1.74
C LYS A 131 14.44 0.32 -2.34
N VAL A 132 14.11 1.26 -1.47
CA VAL A 132 13.73 2.61 -1.90
C VAL A 132 14.93 3.33 -2.49
N THR A 133 14.81 3.75 -3.74
CA THR A 133 15.83 4.52 -4.47
C THR A 133 15.47 5.99 -4.58
N ASN A 134 14.18 6.32 -4.56
CA ASN A 134 13.69 7.68 -4.58
C ASN A 134 12.43 7.84 -3.72
N LEU A 135 12.30 9.01 -3.10
CA LEU A 135 11.10 9.44 -2.39
C LEU A 135 10.82 10.89 -2.78
N GLN A 136 9.71 11.11 -3.49
CA GLN A 136 9.31 12.43 -3.95
C GLN A 136 8.00 12.86 -3.29
N ARG A 137 7.98 14.09 -2.78
CA ARG A 137 6.81 14.72 -2.17
C ARG A 137 6.09 15.62 -3.16
N PHE A 138 4.76 15.59 -3.15
CA PHE A 138 3.89 16.44 -3.95
C PHE A 138 2.84 17.09 -3.06
N TYR A 139 2.72 18.41 -3.16
CA TYR A 139 1.68 19.18 -2.48
C TYR A 139 0.50 19.33 -3.43
N ILE A 140 -0.51 18.49 -3.23
CA ILE A 140 -1.76 18.48 -4.00
C ILE A 140 -2.93 18.51 -3.03
N SER A 141 -4.08 19.02 -3.48
CA SER A 141 -5.31 18.94 -2.70
C SER A 141 -5.78 17.50 -2.59
N MET A 142 -6.05 17.04 -1.38
CA MET A 142 -6.49 15.66 -1.09
C MET A 142 -7.58 15.67 -0.04
N SER A 143 -8.56 14.78 -0.16
CA SER A 143 -9.50 14.48 0.91
C SER A 143 -8.87 13.55 1.93
N GLU A 144 -9.27 13.68 3.20
CA GLU A 144 -8.88 12.75 4.25
C GLU A 144 -9.32 11.32 3.90
N PRO A 145 -8.40 10.35 3.84
CA PRO A 145 -8.76 8.95 3.65
C PRO A 145 -9.59 8.40 4.81
N SER A 146 -10.49 7.46 4.53
CA SER A 146 -11.26 6.75 5.56
C SER A 146 -10.67 5.34 5.80
N PRO A 147 -10.75 4.82 7.04
CA PRO A 147 -10.36 3.43 7.32
C PRO A 147 -11.12 2.44 6.42
N ASN A 148 -10.42 1.47 5.83
CA ASN A 148 -11.05 0.49 4.93
C ASN A 148 -10.65 -0.97 5.21
N HIS A 149 -9.99 -1.23 6.35
CA HIS A 149 -9.62 -2.57 6.77
C HIS A 149 -10.86 -3.48 6.85
N PRO A 150 -10.86 -4.68 6.24
CA PRO A 150 -11.98 -5.60 6.32
C PRO A 150 -12.18 -6.03 7.77
N VAL A 151 -13.37 -5.81 8.32
CA VAL A 151 -13.72 -6.27 9.67
C VAL A 151 -13.69 -7.79 9.66
N SER A 152 -12.84 -8.41 10.49
CA SER A 152 -12.92 -9.85 10.75
C SER A 152 -14.21 -10.11 11.52
N ASN A 153 -15.09 -10.97 11.00
CA ASN A 153 -16.35 -11.35 11.66
C ASN A 153 -16.17 -12.18 12.95
N ASP A 154 -14.96 -12.24 13.51
CA ASP A 154 -14.65 -13.07 14.68
C ASP A 154 -14.85 -12.36 16.03
N ASP A 155 -15.27 -11.09 16.03
CA ASP A 155 -15.49 -10.29 17.27
C ASP A 155 -16.99 -10.04 17.58
N GLN A 156 -17.90 -10.77 16.94
CA GLN A 156 -19.33 -10.80 17.30
C GLN A 156 -19.75 -12.15 17.87
N THR A 157 -19.16 -12.54 19.01
CA THR A 157 -19.73 -13.59 19.85
C THR A 157 -19.74 -13.21 21.32
N VAL A 158 -20.97 -12.89 21.78
CA VAL A 158 -21.49 -12.99 23.15
C VAL A 158 -21.09 -11.88 24.14
N SER A 159 -21.85 -10.79 24.11
CA SER A 159 -22.25 -10.06 25.32
C SER A 159 -23.77 -9.91 25.30
N GLY A 160 -24.45 -10.98 25.70
CA GLY A 160 -25.90 -11.06 25.74
C GLY A 160 -26.32 -12.29 26.53
N ASP A 161 -26.19 -12.21 27.85
CA ASP A 161 -27.21 -12.68 28.79
C ASP A 161 -26.81 -12.33 30.22
N SER A 162 -27.28 -11.17 30.67
CA SER A 162 -27.41 -10.87 32.10
C SER A 162 -28.85 -11.17 32.53
N ALA A 163 -28.96 -12.17 33.40
CA ALA A 163 -29.85 -12.28 34.55
C ALA A 163 -31.36 -11.97 34.41
N GLY A 164 -32.17 -12.98 34.75
CA GLY A 164 -33.49 -12.74 35.33
C GLY A 164 -34.38 -13.97 35.38
N GLY A 165 -34.58 -14.55 36.58
CA GLY A 165 -35.70 -15.45 36.80
C GLY A 165 -35.51 -16.53 37.86
N ALA A 166 -35.36 -16.13 39.12
CA ALA A 166 -35.73 -16.99 40.23
C ALA A 166 -37.27 -16.99 40.36
N LYS A 167 -37.89 -18.15 40.21
CA LYS A 167 -39.00 -18.66 41.05
C LYS A 167 -39.36 -20.08 40.66
#